data_AF-A0A1Q7FYA2-F1
#
_entry.id   AF-A0A1Q7FYA2-F1
#
_cell.length_a   1.000
_cell.length_b   1.000
_cell.length_c   1.000
_cell.angle_alpha   90.00
_cell.angle_beta   90.00
_cell.angle_gamma   90.00
#
_symmetry.space_group_name_H-M   'P 1'
#
loop_
_entity.id
_entity.type
_entity.pdbx_description
1 polymer ?
#
loop_
_entity_poly.entity_id
_entity_poly.type
_entity_poly.pdbx_seq_one_letter_code
_entity_poly.pdbx_strand_id
1 'polypeptide(L)'
;MIDGAHRARATRRRQAGMTAPFECEVRFLIPDRAAFERGLAQRGASVRFRYAFTDHYYRSWGGEWDPRTRAVRIREHHQPTQASEVLVTWTDMMHAAGLSFKRSRLPEGKVRLYTGTLEASRTVVDALGYDPWLVVRKTACAFYDIPDLGALVIEDVEGIGSMAEIEVAGEDPEAAAVSIRRKLDALRIPLHAVLPEPLAAVVAARLPRSRTVYFCGAIRGGRTLQPLYAQIVTFLQERGWEVLTKHVAAPDVLAQEHRHKFSATDIYARDMRWLEACDLVVAEVSVPSLGVGFELATAQQWGKPIVCFCQADVALSALVDGNPHLRVLRYKGPGELVSLLEDALRGLDFRPVPGISPRSSRSRGGATPRRRTRAR
;
A
#
# COMPACT_ATOMS: atom_id res chain seq x y z
N MET A 1 -26.95 -42.70 -34.47
CA MET A 1 -26.00 -41.70 -34.98
C MET A 1 -26.34 -40.30 -34.45
N ILE A 2 -26.30 -40.05 -33.14
CA ILE A 2 -26.28 -38.70 -32.55
C ILE A 2 -25.57 -38.82 -31.19
N ASP A 3 -24.25 -38.99 -31.17
CA ASP A 3 -23.50 -38.86 -29.90
C ASP A 3 -22.00 -38.53 -30.08
N GLY A 4 -21.65 -37.80 -31.15
CA GLY A 4 -20.26 -37.44 -31.48
C GLY A 4 -19.94 -35.94 -31.39
N ALA A 5 -20.95 -35.07 -31.36
CA ALA A 5 -20.75 -33.64 -31.57
C ALA A 5 -20.68 -32.79 -30.27
N HIS A 6 -21.15 -33.31 -29.14
CA HIS A 6 -21.16 -32.56 -27.87
C HIS A 6 -19.89 -32.72 -27.01
N ARG A 7 -19.11 -33.80 -27.19
CA ARG A 7 -17.80 -33.96 -26.52
C ARG A 7 -16.65 -33.22 -27.22
N ALA A 8 -16.82 -32.82 -28.48
CA ALA A 8 -15.78 -32.10 -29.25
C ALA A 8 -15.82 -30.58 -29.08
N ARG A 9 -16.88 -30.01 -28.49
CA ARG A 9 -17.00 -28.56 -28.21
C ARG A 9 -16.53 -28.16 -26.80
N ALA A 10 -16.45 -29.11 -25.86
CA ALA A 10 -15.92 -28.87 -24.51
C ALA A 10 -14.38 -28.79 -24.46
N THR A 11 -13.68 -29.23 -25.51
CA THR A 11 -12.21 -29.29 -25.60
C THR A 11 -11.58 -28.14 -26.41
N ARG A 12 -12.37 -27.20 -26.93
CA ARG A 12 -11.91 -26.04 -27.72
C ARG A 12 -12.10 -24.67 -27.04
N ARG A 13 -12.21 -24.66 -25.72
CA ARG A 13 -12.22 -23.45 -24.89
C ARG A 13 -11.11 -23.46 -23.81
N ARG A 14 -9.95 -24.04 -24.13
CA ARG A 14 -8.67 -23.65 -23.51
C ARG A 14 -8.34 -22.24 -23.99
N GLN A 15 -8.99 -21.27 -23.36
CA GLN A 15 -8.84 -19.86 -23.63
C GLN A 15 -7.44 -19.44 -23.13
N ALA A 16 -6.68 -18.85 -24.04
CA ALA A 16 -5.38 -18.23 -23.88
C ALA A 16 -5.08 -17.68 -22.46
N GLY A 17 -3.98 -18.15 -21.87
CA GLY A 17 -3.42 -17.64 -20.62
C GLY A 17 -3.12 -18.74 -19.60
N MET A 18 -2.19 -19.65 -19.89
CA MET A 18 -1.63 -20.50 -18.84
C MET A 18 -0.63 -19.66 -18.04
N THR A 19 -1.13 -18.93 -17.03
CA THR A 19 -0.27 -18.54 -15.90
C THR A 19 0.23 -19.81 -15.25
N ALA A 20 1.51 -19.84 -14.90
CA ALA A 20 2.07 -21.01 -14.27
C ALA A 20 1.40 -21.20 -12.90
N PRO A 21 0.97 -22.40 -12.53
CA PRO A 21 0.30 -22.66 -11.26
C PRO A 21 1.12 -22.13 -10.08
N PHE A 22 0.48 -21.36 -9.20
CA PHE A 22 1.12 -20.70 -8.05
C PHE A 22 2.36 -19.88 -8.43
N GLU A 23 2.29 -19.14 -9.54
CA GLU A 23 3.41 -18.44 -10.18
C GLU A 23 4.44 -17.88 -9.19
N CYS A 24 5.71 -18.28 -9.40
CA CYS A 24 6.87 -17.69 -8.77
C CYS A 24 7.47 -16.67 -9.72
N GLU A 25 7.81 -15.49 -9.21
CA GLU A 25 8.16 -14.38 -10.06
C GLU A 25 9.25 -13.50 -9.45
N VAL A 26 10.13 -13.01 -10.31
CA VAL A 26 11.12 -11.98 -10.02
C VAL A 26 11.13 -10.92 -11.12
N ARG A 27 11.62 -9.73 -10.77
CA ARG A 27 11.84 -8.63 -11.73
C ARG A 27 13.25 -8.08 -11.67
N PHE A 28 13.65 -7.36 -12.70
CA PHE A 28 14.88 -6.55 -12.69
C PHE A 28 14.74 -5.37 -13.64
N LEU A 29 15.51 -4.30 -13.39
CA LEU A 29 15.55 -3.13 -14.25
C LEU A 29 16.35 -3.43 -15.53
N ILE A 30 15.98 -2.78 -16.63
CA ILE A 30 16.70 -2.83 -17.91
C ILE A 30 17.19 -1.41 -18.22
N PRO A 31 18.47 -1.08 -17.95
CA PRO A 31 19.00 0.27 -18.18
C PRO A 31 18.98 0.70 -19.66
N ASP A 32 19.26 -0.23 -20.57
CA ASP A 32 19.18 -0.03 -22.02
C ASP A 32 18.29 -1.12 -22.63
N ARG A 33 17.02 -0.76 -22.83
CA ARG A 33 16.01 -1.65 -23.41
C ARG A 33 16.40 -2.13 -24.80
N ALA A 34 16.93 -1.24 -25.65
CA ALA A 34 17.26 -1.57 -27.03
C ALA A 34 18.42 -2.55 -27.10
N ALA A 35 19.46 -2.37 -26.28
CA ALA A 35 20.56 -3.34 -26.18
C ALA A 35 20.08 -4.69 -25.66
N PHE A 36 19.23 -4.70 -24.65
CA PHE A 36 18.68 -5.94 -24.09
C PHE A 36 17.85 -6.71 -25.11
N GLU A 37 16.93 -6.04 -25.83
CA GLU A 37 16.11 -6.65 -26.87
C GLU A 37 16.96 -7.17 -28.05
N ARG A 38 18.05 -6.49 -28.45
CA ARG A 38 19.01 -7.03 -29.43
C ARG A 38 19.65 -8.34 -28.96
N GLY A 39 20.03 -8.42 -27.68
CA GLY A 39 20.57 -9.63 -27.09
C GLY A 39 19.56 -10.80 -27.06
N LEU A 40 18.28 -10.51 -26.85
CA LEU A 40 17.20 -11.50 -26.95
C LEU A 40 16.98 -11.96 -28.40
N ALA A 41 16.98 -11.04 -29.37
CA ALA A 41 16.82 -11.37 -30.78
C ALA A 41 17.93 -12.30 -31.29
N GLN A 42 19.18 -12.10 -30.85
CA GLN A 42 20.30 -13.00 -31.14
C GLN A 42 20.11 -14.43 -30.61
N ARG A 43 19.23 -14.60 -29.62
CA ARG A 43 18.83 -15.90 -29.05
C ARG A 43 17.55 -16.47 -29.68
N GLY A 44 17.09 -15.88 -30.79
CA GLY A 44 15.87 -16.30 -31.46
C GLY A 44 14.59 -15.97 -30.69
N ALA A 45 14.62 -14.98 -29.79
CA ALA A 45 13.42 -14.56 -29.09
C ALA A 45 12.38 -13.98 -30.06
N SER A 46 11.11 -14.34 -29.86
CA SER A 46 9.99 -13.80 -30.62
C SER A 46 8.96 -13.14 -29.70
N VAL A 47 8.30 -12.09 -30.18
CA VAL A 47 7.24 -11.41 -29.42
C VAL A 47 5.94 -12.18 -29.62
N ARG A 48 5.37 -12.70 -28.53
CA ARG A 48 4.08 -13.40 -28.54
C ARG A 48 2.91 -12.41 -28.67
N PHE A 49 2.91 -11.34 -27.88
CA PHE A 49 1.95 -10.25 -27.98
C PHE A 49 2.47 -8.99 -27.26
N ARG A 50 1.86 -7.85 -27.58
CA ARG A 50 2.14 -6.55 -26.94
C ARG A 50 0.91 -6.07 -26.18
N TYR A 51 1.14 -5.29 -25.13
CA TYR A 51 0.05 -4.71 -24.35
C TYR A 51 0.42 -3.39 -23.69
N ALA A 52 -0.60 -2.65 -23.29
CA ALA A 52 -0.52 -1.48 -22.43
C ALA A 52 -1.77 -1.40 -21.56
N PHE A 53 -1.61 -1.13 -20.27
CA PHE A 53 -2.72 -0.98 -19.32
C PHE A 53 -2.33 -0.10 -18.14
N THR A 54 -3.34 0.40 -17.43
CA THR A 54 -3.19 1.04 -16.12
C THR A 54 -3.78 0.14 -15.04
N ASP A 55 -2.99 -0.15 -14.01
CA ASP A 55 -3.50 -0.78 -12.79
C ASP A 55 -3.77 0.31 -11.73
N HIS A 56 -5.04 0.48 -11.37
CA HIS A 56 -5.50 1.33 -10.26
C HIS A 56 -5.59 0.44 -9.01
N TYR A 57 -4.63 0.54 -8.10
CA TYR A 57 -4.54 -0.25 -6.88
C TYR A 57 -5.31 0.37 -5.72
N TYR A 58 -5.85 -0.52 -4.91
CA TYR A 58 -6.65 -0.20 -3.73
C TYR A 58 -6.14 -0.97 -2.51
N ARG A 59 -6.39 -0.40 -1.33
CA ARG A 59 -6.05 -0.99 -0.03
C ARG A 59 -7.30 -1.15 0.83
N SER A 60 -7.28 -2.13 1.73
CA SER A 60 -8.39 -2.33 2.67
C SER A 60 -8.47 -1.16 3.65
N TRP A 61 -9.67 -0.68 3.91
CA TRP A 61 -9.91 0.32 4.93
C TRP A 61 -9.59 -0.23 6.33
N GLY A 62 -8.78 0.50 7.11
CA GLY A 62 -8.56 0.26 8.55
C GLY A 62 -7.86 -1.04 9.00
N GLY A 63 -7.35 -1.88 8.10
CA GLY A 63 -6.72 -3.18 8.40
C GLY A 63 -5.19 -3.23 8.27
N GLU A 64 -4.56 -4.34 8.71
CA GLU A 64 -3.15 -4.64 8.38
C GLU A 64 -3.07 -5.00 6.90
N TRP A 65 -2.47 -4.13 6.11
CA TRP A 65 -2.34 -4.32 4.68
C TRP A 65 -0.90 -4.07 4.26
N ASP A 66 -0.32 -5.06 3.60
CA ASP A 66 1.03 -5.02 3.05
C ASP A 66 0.95 -5.20 1.53
N PRO A 67 1.37 -4.20 0.73
CA PRO A 67 1.35 -4.27 -0.74
C PRO A 67 2.21 -5.40 -1.31
N ARG A 68 3.10 -6.01 -0.51
CA ARG A 68 3.91 -7.17 -0.90
C ARG A 68 3.13 -8.49 -0.84
N THR A 69 2.01 -8.54 -0.13
CA THR A 69 1.27 -9.77 0.14
C THR A 69 -0.12 -9.79 -0.48
N ARG A 70 -0.82 -8.65 -0.54
CA ARG A 70 -2.19 -8.57 -1.04
C ARG A 70 -2.39 -7.32 -1.85
N ALA A 71 -3.04 -7.46 -3.01
CA ALA A 71 -3.43 -6.33 -3.81
C ALA A 71 -4.81 -6.54 -4.43
N VAL A 72 -5.65 -5.51 -4.32
CA VAL A 72 -6.85 -5.34 -5.11
C VAL A 72 -6.57 -4.24 -6.13
N ARG A 73 -6.92 -4.47 -7.39
CA ARG A 73 -6.71 -3.48 -8.45
C ARG A 73 -7.80 -3.54 -9.51
N ILE A 74 -8.06 -2.39 -10.12
CA ILE A 74 -8.78 -2.31 -11.38
C ILE A 74 -7.74 -2.19 -12.48
N ARG A 75 -7.75 -3.13 -13.42
CA ARG A 75 -6.95 -3.05 -14.65
C ARG A 75 -7.77 -2.42 -15.75
N GLU A 76 -7.30 -1.29 -16.26
CA GLU A 76 -7.83 -0.59 -17.42
C GLU A 76 -6.93 -0.85 -18.62
N HIS A 77 -7.45 -1.56 -19.63
CA HIS A 77 -6.66 -1.98 -20.79
C HIS A 77 -6.70 -0.94 -21.91
N HIS A 78 -5.51 -0.51 -22.36
CA HIS A 78 -5.36 0.46 -23.45
C HIS A 78 -5.04 -0.23 -24.77
N GLN A 79 -4.18 -1.26 -24.73
CA GLN A 79 -3.79 -2.03 -25.89
C GLN A 79 -3.71 -3.54 -25.54
N PRO A 80 -4.45 -4.40 -26.25
CA PRO A 80 -5.66 -4.05 -26.99
C PRO A 80 -6.71 -3.42 -26.05
N THR A 81 -7.55 -2.54 -26.59
CA THR A 81 -8.67 -1.99 -25.80
C THR A 81 -9.67 -3.09 -25.49
N GLN A 82 -10.00 -3.26 -24.21
CA GLN A 82 -10.97 -4.24 -23.72
C GLN A 82 -11.58 -3.79 -22.39
N ALA A 83 -12.59 -4.52 -21.92
CA ALA A 83 -13.23 -4.23 -20.64
C ALA A 83 -12.21 -4.22 -19.48
N SER A 84 -12.44 -3.33 -18.52
CA SER A 84 -11.67 -3.28 -17.28
C SER A 84 -11.95 -4.50 -16.41
N GLU A 85 -10.98 -4.89 -15.59
CA GLU A 85 -11.08 -6.05 -14.70
C GLU A 85 -10.80 -5.65 -13.26
N VAL A 86 -11.61 -6.13 -12.31
CA VAL A 86 -11.26 -6.10 -10.88
C VAL A 86 -10.51 -7.38 -10.54
N LEU A 87 -9.26 -7.24 -10.09
CA LEU A 87 -8.33 -8.34 -9.86
C LEU A 87 -7.87 -8.34 -8.40
N VAL A 88 -7.78 -9.54 -7.83
CA VAL A 88 -7.18 -9.80 -6.51
C VAL A 88 -5.98 -10.71 -6.67
N THR A 89 -4.89 -10.37 -5.99
CA THR A 89 -3.70 -11.21 -5.87
C THR A 89 -3.35 -11.41 -4.40
N TRP A 90 -2.88 -12.61 -4.06
CA TRP A 90 -2.36 -12.95 -2.74
C TRP A 90 -1.05 -13.71 -2.90
N THR A 91 0.03 -13.16 -2.37
CA THR A 91 1.40 -13.64 -2.55
C THR A 91 2.12 -13.82 -1.22
N ASP A 92 3.08 -14.75 -1.21
CA ASP A 92 4.08 -14.92 -0.18
C ASP A 92 5.45 -14.48 -0.69
N MET A 93 6.27 -13.92 0.21
CA MET A 93 7.69 -13.67 -0.06
C MET A 93 8.48 -14.92 0.30
N MET A 94 9.12 -15.52 -0.69
CA MET A 94 9.88 -16.76 -0.56
C MET A 94 11.38 -16.46 -0.58
N HIS A 95 12.15 -17.34 0.05
CA HIS A 95 13.60 -17.36 -0.05
C HIS A 95 14.07 -18.81 -0.20
N ALA A 96 14.73 -19.12 -1.31
CA ALA A 96 15.22 -20.45 -1.63
C ALA A 96 16.42 -20.35 -2.58
N ALA A 97 17.37 -21.29 -2.47
CA ALA A 97 18.60 -21.30 -3.28
C ALA A 97 19.37 -19.96 -3.36
N GLY A 98 19.33 -19.15 -2.30
CA GLY A 98 19.97 -17.82 -2.22
C GLY A 98 19.26 -16.72 -3.02
N LEU A 99 18.04 -16.97 -3.49
CA LEU A 99 17.21 -16.06 -4.25
C LEU A 99 15.93 -15.75 -3.45
N SER A 100 15.59 -14.47 -3.37
CA SER A 100 14.26 -14.04 -2.92
C SER A 100 13.35 -13.84 -4.13
N PHE A 101 12.08 -14.21 -4.01
CA PHE A 101 11.06 -14.07 -5.06
C PHE A 101 9.66 -14.06 -4.44
N LYS A 102 8.66 -13.57 -5.17
CA LYS A 102 7.27 -13.73 -4.74
C LYS A 102 6.70 -15.04 -5.28
N ARG A 103 5.76 -15.63 -4.55
CA ARG A 103 4.97 -16.79 -4.98
C ARG A 103 3.49 -16.52 -4.79
N SER A 104 2.67 -16.80 -5.78
CA SER A 104 1.21 -16.71 -5.63
C SER A 104 0.66 -17.81 -4.71
N ARG A 105 -0.28 -17.45 -3.84
CA ARG A 105 -1.13 -18.40 -3.10
C ARG A 105 -2.32 -18.90 -3.91
N LEU A 106 -2.63 -18.22 -5.01
CA LEU A 106 -3.72 -18.55 -5.92
C LEU A 106 -3.15 -19.37 -7.08
N PRO A 107 -3.75 -20.52 -7.46
CA PRO A 107 -3.26 -21.33 -8.56
C PRO A 107 -3.09 -20.53 -9.86
N GLU A 108 -4.05 -19.67 -10.19
CA GLU A 108 -4.04 -18.87 -11.42
C GLU A 108 -3.20 -17.58 -11.32
N GLY A 109 -2.49 -17.37 -10.20
CA GLY A 109 -1.77 -16.12 -9.91
C GLY A 109 -2.68 -15.02 -9.35
N LYS A 110 -3.84 -14.85 -9.98
CA LYS A 110 -4.84 -13.81 -9.65
C LYS A 110 -6.27 -14.31 -9.86
N VAL A 111 -7.20 -13.76 -9.07
CA VAL A 111 -8.64 -13.99 -9.24
C VAL A 111 -9.29 -12.73 -9.81
N ARG A 112 -10.16 -12.93 -10.79
CA ARG A 112 -10.98 -11.86 -11.37
C ARG A 112 -12.34 -11.83 -10.69
N LEU A 113 -12.67 -10.72 -10.04
CA LEU A 113 -13.95 -10.54 -9.35
C LEU A 113 -15.02 -9.92 -10.25
N TYR A 114 -14.60 -9.09 -11.20
CA TYR A 114 -15.54 -8.35 -12.06
C TYR A 114 -14.90 -8.00 -13.41
N THR A 115 -15.74 -7.78 -14.42
CA THR A 115 -15.36 -7.26 -15.73
C THR A 115 -16.41 -6.27 -16.19
N GLY A 116 -16.01 -5.08 -16.63
CA GLY A 116 -16.93 -4.03 -17.05
C GLY A 116 -16.22 -2.73 -17.45
N THR A 117 -16.91 -1.60 -17.35
CA THR A 117 -16.28 -0.28 -17.54
C THR A 117 -15.39 0.07 -16.34
N LEU A 118 -14.49 1.05 -16.50
CA LEU A 118 -13.68 1.57 -15.39
C LEU A 118 -14.57 2.14 -14.27
N GLU A 119 -15.60 2.89 -14.64
CA GLU A 119 -16.56 3.48 -13.70
C GLU A 119 -17.33 2.41 -12.92
N ALA A 120 -17.89 1.40 -13.60
CA ALA A 120 -18.58 0.30 -12.93
C ALA A 120 -17.63 -0.49 -12.00
N SER A 121 -16.38 -0.68 -12.43
CA SER A 121 -15.36 -1.34 -11.61
C SER A 121 -15.04 -0.53 -10.34
N ARG A 122 -15.01 0.81 -10.43
CA ARG A 122 -14.82 1.70 -9.27
C ARG A 122 -15.97 1.55 -8.28
N THR A 123 -17.22 1.54 -8.76
CA THR A 123 -18.41 1.32 -7.93
C THR A 123 -18.36 -0.04 -7.21
N VAL A 124 -17.92 -1.10 -7.90
CA VAL A 124 -17.76 -2.44 -7.27
C VAL A 124 -16.71 -2.41 -6.16
N VAL A 125 -15.55 -1.81 -6.41
CA VAL A 125 -14.46 -1.76 -5.42
C VAL A 125 -14.81 -0.87 -4.22
N ASP A 126 -15.50 0.25 -4.45
CA ASP A 126 -16.03 1.13 -3.41
C ASP A 126 -17.06 0.41 -2.52
N ALA A 127 -18.00 -0.32 -3.14
CA ALA A 127 -18.98 -1.14 -2.41
C ALA A 127 -18.34 -2.25 -1.56
N LEU A 128 -17.14 -2.71 -1.93
CA LEU A 128 -16.34 -3.68 -1.16
C LEU A 128 -15.52 -3.03 -0.03
N GLY A 129 -15.55 -1.71 0.13
CA GLY A 129 -14.88 -0.99 1.23
C GLY A 129 -13.37 -0.81 1.04
N TYR A 130 -12.91 -0.69 -0.21
CA TYR A 130 -11.50 -0.47 -0.53
C TYR A 130 -11.23 0.99 -0.92
N ASP A 131 -10.17 1.58 -0.36
CA ASP A 131 -9.73 2.93 -0.68
C ASP A 131 -8.75 2.94 -1.87
N PRO A 132 -8.85 3.91 -2.80
CA PRO A 132 -7.81 4.15 -3.80
C PRO A 132 -6.44 4.39 -3.13
N TRP A 133 -5.38 3.82 -3.72
CA TRP A 133 -4.03 3.92 -3.14
C TRP A 133 -2.96 4.33 -4.15
N LEU A 134 -2.80 3.59 -5.25
CA LEU A 134 -1.67 3.76 -6.17
C LEU A 134 -2.13 3.53 -7.61
N VAL A 135 -1.62 4.33 -8.54
CA VAL A 135 -1.82 4.11 -9.98
C VAL A 135 -0.49 3.71 -10.60
N VAL A 136 -0.46 2.57 -11.29
CA VAL A 136 0.71 2.08 -12.03
C VAL A 136 0.35 2.01 -13.50
N ARG A 137 1.01 2.83 -14.33
CA ARG A 137 0.82 2.83 -15.79
C ARG A 137 1.91 2.01 -16.46
N LYS A 138 1.49 1.08 -17.31
CA LYS A 138 2.39 0.28 -18.16
C LYS A 138 2.15 0.65 -19.62
N THR A 139 3.12 1.29 -20.24
CA THR A 139 2.91 2.04 -21.50
C THR A 139 3.38 1.30 -22.74
N ALA A 140 4.42 0.48 -22.64
CA ALA A 140 4.94 -0.30 -23.76
C ALA A 140 5.45 -1.66 -23.28
N CYS A 141 4.57 -2.66 -23.34
CA CYS A 141 4.88 -4.00 -22.82
C CYS A 141 4.86 -5.07 -23.91
N ALA A 142 5.66 -6.10 -23.72
CA ALA A 142 5.72 -7.24 -24.61
C ALA A 142 6.01 -8.53 -23.86
N PHE A 143 5.31 -9.60 -24.26
CA PHE A 143 5.56 -10.96 -23.82
C PHE A 143 6.44 -11.65 -24.86
N TYR A 144 7.59 -12.19 -24.45
CA TYR A 144 8.54 -12.86 -25.31
C TYR A 144 8.55 -14.36 -25.06
N ASP A 145 8.69 -15.12 -26.16
CA ASP A 145 9.07 -16.52 -26.14
C ASP A 145 10.53 -16.66 -26.56
N ILE A 146 11.34 -17.24 -25.68
CA ILE A 146 12.76 -17.47 -25.91
C ILE A 146 12.99 -18.99 -25.95
N PRO A 147 13.50 -19.58 -27.04
CA PRO A 147 13.57 -21.03 -27.23
C PRO A 147 14.12 -21.82 -26.02
N ASP A 148 15.23 -21.36 -25.43
CA ASP A 148 15.92 -22.07 -24.34
C ASP A 148 15.59 -21.52 -22.94
N LEU A 149 14.87 -20.40 -22.85
CA LEU A 149 14.54 -19.73 -21.58
C LEU A 149 13.05 -19.66 -21.28
N GLY A 150 12.20 -19.99 -22.25
CA GLY A 150 10.75 -19.85 -22.16
C GLY A 150 10.30 -18.38 -22.11
N ALA A 151 9.24 -18.13 -21.35
CA ALA A 151 8.63 -16.81 -21.23
C ALA A 151 9.54 -15.79 -20.52
N LEU A 152 9.54 -14.57 -21.06
CA LEU A 152 10.07 -13.36 -20.42
C LEU A 152 9.14 -12.19 -20.76
N VAL A 153 8.82 -11.36 -19.78
CA VAL A 153 8.00 -10.16 -19.99
C VAL A 153 8.90 -8.93 -19.89
N ILE A 154 8.71 -7.95 -20.78
CA ILE A 154 9.36 -6.63 -20.71
C ILE A 154 8.28 -5.57 -20.67
N GLU A 155 8.35 -4.66 -19.70
CA GLU A 155 7.36 -3.60 -19.46
C GLU A 155 8.06 -2.25 -19.24
N ASP A 156 7.55 -1.21 -19.89
CA ASP A 156 7.86 0.16 -19.49
C ASP A 156 6.84 0.63 -18.45
N VAL A 157 7.34 0.95 -17.26
CA VAL A 157 6.54 1.39 -16.12
C VAL A 157 6.81 2.87 -15.85
N GLU A 158 5.75 3.67 -15.86
CA GLU A 158 5.84 5.12 -15.64
C GLU A 158 6.51 5.43 -14.28
N GLY A 159 7.47 6.36 -14.27
CA GLY A 159 8.24 6.73 -13.08
C GLY A 159 9.33 5.74 -12.65
N ILE A 160 9.46 4.60 -13.36
CA ILE A 160 10.42 3.54 -13.04
C ILE A 160 11.40 3.26 -14.19
N GLY A 161 10.90 3.25 -15.42
CA GLY A 161 11.64 2.83 -16.61
C GLY A 161 11.33 1.39 -17.03
N SER A 162 12.18 0.84 -17.90
CA SER A 162 12.02 -0.50 -18.44
C SER A 162 12.37 -1.57 -17.41
N MET A 163 11.50 -2.57 -17.28
CA MET A 163 11.68 -3.72 -16.39
C MET A 163 11.46 -5.02 -17.15
N ALA A 164 12.18 -6.06 -16.76
CA ALA A 164 11.90 -7.42 -17.16
C ALA A 164 11.36 -8.23 -15.99
N GLU A 165 10.52 -9.21 -16.31
CA GLU A 165 9.87 -10.11 -15.38
C GLU A 165 10.02 -11.55 -15.86
N ILE A 166 10.43 -12.42 -14.93
CA ILE A 166 10.54 -13.87 -15.13
C ILE A 166 9.48 -14.53 -14.27
N GLU A 167 8.60 -15.29 -14.90
CA GLU A 167 7.60 -16.15 -14.25
C GLU A 167 7.93 -17.63 -14.48
N VAL A 168 7.77 -18.44 -13.43
CA VAL A 168 7.86 -19.90 -13.48
C VAL A 168 6.76 -20.54 -12.62
N ALA A 169 6.50 -21.83 -12.86
CA ALA A 169 5.58 -22.61 -12.03
C ALA A 169 6.09 -22.72 -10.59
N GLY A 170 5.17 -22.65 -9.63
CA GLY A 170 5.49 -22.51 -8.21
C GLY A 170 4.92 -23.62 -7.33
N GLU A 171 4.49 -24.76 -7.85
CA GLU A 171 4.10 -25.90 -7.00
C GLU A 171 5.23 -26.31 -6.05
N ASP A 172 6.46 -26.30 -6.55
CA ASP A 172 7.69 -26.50 -5.78
C ASP A 172 8.54 -25.21 -5.79
N PRO A 173 8.57 -24.46 -4.67
CA PRO A 173 9.34 -23.23 -4.55
C PRO A 173 10.87 -23.41 -4.73
N GLU A 174 11.43 -24.56 -4.35
CA GLU A 174 12.87 -24.82 -4.51
C GLU A 174 13.22 -25.04 -5.99
N ALA A 175 12.42 -25.86 -6.68
CA ALA A 175 12.56 -26.05 -8.12
C ALA A 175 12.34 -24.74 -8.90
N ALA A 176 11.37 -23.92 -8.47
CA ALA A 176 11.13 -22.60 -9.03
C ALA A 176 12.36 -21.69 -8.88
N ALA A 177 12.97 -21.64 -7.70
CA ALA A 177 14.17 -20.84 -7.45
C ALA A 177 15.34 -21.25 -8.35
N VAL A 178 15.58 -22.55 -8.51
CA VAL A 178 16.61 -23.09 -9.42
C VAL A 178 16.32 -22.70 -10.88
N SER A 179 15.07 -22.81 -11.31
CA SER A 179 14.65 -22.43 -12.67
C SER A 179 14.85 -20.94 -12.94
N ILE A 180 14.46 -20.08 -11.99
CA ILE A 180 14.65 -18.63 -12.08
C ILE A 180 16.15 -18.30 -12.14
N ARG A 181 16.98 -18.88 -11.27
CA ARG A 181 18.43 -18.65 -11.28
C ARG A 181 19.07 -19.03 -12.61
N ARG A 182 18.73 -20.19 -13.17
CA ARG A 182 19.20 -20.60 -14.50
C ARG A 182 18.86 -19.57 -15.58
N LYS A 183 17.65 -19.00 -15.54
CA LYS A 183 17.24 -17.95 -16.49
C LYS A 183 18.02 -16.65 -16.28
N LEU A 184 18.20 -16.22 -15.03
CA LEU A 184 19.00 -15.04 -14.68
C LEU A 184 20.45 -15.18 -15.14
N ASP A 185 21.08 -16.33 -14.88
CA ASP A 185 22.45 -16.63 -15.30
C ASP A 185 22.59 -16.59 -16.82
N ALA A 186 21.65 -17.20 -17.54
CA ALA A 186 21.63 -17.17 -19.00
C ALA A 186 21.48 -15.76 -19.57
N LEU A 187 20.70 -14.89 -18.89
CA LEU A 187 20.52 -13.49 -19.22
C LEU A 187 21.64 -12.57 -18.67
N ARG A 188 22.59 -13.13 -17.92
CA ARG A 188 23.68 -12.41 -17.23
C ARG A 188 23.19 -11.33 -16.27
N ILE A 189 22.08 -11.60 -15.57
CA ILE A 189 21.52 -10.71 -14.56
C ILE A 189 22.07 -11.11 -13.19
N PRO A 190 22.80 -10.23 -12.50
CA PRO A 190 23.34 -10.56 -11.18
C PRO A 190 22.22 -10.59 -10.14
N LEU A 191 22.31 -11.50 -9.16
CA LEU A 191 21.28 -11.71 -8.14
C LEU A 191 20.94 -10.43 -7.34
N HIS A 192 21.91 -9.54 -7.10
CA HIS A 192 21.68 -8.30 -6.37
C HIS A 192 20.83 -7.27 -7.13
N ALA A 193 20.67 -7.42 -8.45
CA ALA A 193 19.83 -6.56 -9.28
C ALA A 193 18.37 -7.04 -9.33
N VAL A 194 18.09 -8.20 -8.74
CA VAL A 194 16.77 -8.83 -8.75
C VAL A 194 15.89 -8.23 -7.66
N LEU A 195 14.68 -7.87 -8.04
CA LEU A 195 13.63 -7.35 -7.18
C LEU A 195 12.59 -8.46 -6.97
N PRO A 196 12.41 -8.95 -5.73
CA PRO A 196 11.44 -9.99 -5.43
C PRO A 196 10.02 -9.45 -5.26
N GLU A 197 9.85 -8.17 -4.96
CA GLU A 197 8.56 -7.60 -4.60
C GLU A 197 7.59 -7.49 -5.78
N PRO A 198 6.27 -7.58 -5.53
CA PRO A 198 5.26 -7.20 -6.50
C PRO A 198 5.48 -5.77 -7.02
N LEU A 199 5.19 -5.55 -8.31
CA LEU A 199 5.42 -4.26 -8.96
C LEU A 199 4.81 -3.08 -8.19
N ALA A 200 3.61 -3.23 -7.62
CA ALA A 200 2.96 -2.18 -6.84
C ALA A 200 3.81 -1.72 -5.64
N ALA A 201 4.45 -2.65 -4.93
CA ALA A 201 5.35 -2.34 -3.83
C ALA A 201 6.64 -1.67 -4.33
N VAL A 202 7.17 -2.10 -5.48
CA VAL A 202 8.35 -1.47 -6.12
C VAL A 202 8.06 -0.02 -6.50
N VAL A 203 6.90 0.24 -7.13
CA VAL A 203 6.49 1.60 -7.49
C VAL A 203 6.27 2.45 -6.24
N ALA A 204 5.53 1.93 -5.25
CA ALA A 204 5.27 2.63 -4.01
C ALA A 204 6.55 3.03 -3.26
N ALA A 205 7.57 2.17 -3.26
CA ALA A 205 8.86 2.44 -2.61
C ALA A 205 9.69 3.54 -3.30
N ARG A 206 9.39 3.84 -4.58
CA ARG A 206 10.08 4.88 -5.36
C ARG A 206 9.29 6.17 -5.48
N LEU A 207 8.00 6.16 -5.17
CA LEU A 207 7.25 7.39 -5.00
C LEU A 207 7.81 8.14 -3.79
N PRO A 208 7.92 9.48 -3.86
CA PRO A 208 8.22 10.26 -2.67
C PRO A 208 7.18 9.89 -1.60
N ARG A 209 7.65 9.61 -0.38
CA ARG A 209 6.75 9.29 0.73
C ARG A 209 5.71 10.41 0.83
N SER A 210 4.44 10.04 0.63
CA SER A 210 3.33 10.94 0.92
C SER A 210 3.43 11.32 2.38
N ARG A 211 3.44 12.62 2.67
CA ARG A 211 3.46 13.10 4.06
C ARG A 211 2.09 12.83 4.65
N THR A 212 2.04 12.05 5.71
CA THR A 212 0.79 11.61 6.32
C THR A 212 0.47 12.47 7.53
N VAL A 213 -0.79 12.89 7.64
CA VAL A 213 -1.28 13.66 8.78
C VAL A 213 -2.46 12.95 9.42
N TYR A 214 -2.40 12.84 10.74
CA TYR A 214 -3.55 12.46 11.55
C TYR A 214 -4.26 13.74 11.98
N PHE A 215 -5.48 13.94 11.47
CA PHE A 215 -6.30 15.09 11.84
C PHE A 215 -7.23 14.75 13.00
N CYS A 216 -7.13 15.50 14.09
CA CYS A 216 -7.99 15.39 15.27
C CYS A 216 -9.06 16.50 15.25
N GLY A 217 -10.29 16.14 15.59
CA GLY A 217 -11.38 17.09 15.80
C GLY A 217 -12.51 16.45 16.57
N ALA A 218 -13.28 17.26 17.31
CA ALA A 218 -14.41 16.74 18.08
C ALA A 218 -15.48 16.11 17.16
N ILE A 219 -15.89 14.88 17.50
CA ILE A 219 -17.04 14.20 16.87
C ILE A 219 -18.21 14.17 17.85
N ARG A 220 -18.06 13.44 18.98
CA ARG A 220 -19.12 13.28 19.99
C ARG A 220 -19.25 14.47 20.95
N GLY A 221 -18.18 15.26 21.12
CA GLY A 221 -18.16 16.47 21.97
C GLY A 221 -18.85 17.69 21.34
N GLY A 222 -19.21 17.61 20.06
CA GLY A 222 -19.83 18.70 19.31
C GLY A 222 -19.32 18.75 17.88
N ARG A 223 -20.20 19.13 16.95
CA ARG A 223 -19.94 19.11 15.49
C ARG A 223 -20.00 20.49 14.84
N THR A 224 -20.11 21.56 15.62
CA THR A 224 -20.25 22.95 15.15
C THR A 224 -19.11 23.38 14.24
N LEU A 225 -17.89 22.89 14.46
CA LEU A 225 -16.71 23.20 13.65
C LEU A 225 -16.47 22.23 12.48
N GLN A 226 -17.40 21.32 12.17
CA GLN A 226 -17.26 20.40 11.04
C GLN A 226 -16.93 21.10 9.71
N PRO A 227 -17.56 22.23 9.33
CA PRO A 227 -17.20 22.92 8.09
C PRO A 227 -15.76 23.41 8.08
N LEU A 228 -15.24 23.84 9.23
CA LEU A 228 -13.84 24.25 9.37
C LEU A 228 -12.89 23.06 9.25
N TYR A 229 -13.25 21.90 9.80
CA TYR A 229 -12.47 20.68 9.64
C TYR A 229 -12.36 20.29 8.16
N ALA A 230 -13.44 20.41 7.39
CA ALA A 230 -13.41 20.16 5.95
C ALA A 230 -12.43 21.09 5.24
N GLN A 231 -12.40 22.38 5.59
CA GLN A 231 -11.42 23.32 5.04
C GLN A 231 -9.98 22.93 5.37
N ILE A 232 -9.71 22.50 6.61
CA ILE A 232 -8.37 22.03 7.03
C ILE A 232 -7.95 20.79 6.23
N VAL A 233 -8.84 19.79 6.14
CA VAL A 233 -8.57 18.55 5.40
C VAL A 233 -8.30 18.84 3.92
N THR A 234 -9.13 19.66 3.27
CA THR A 234 -8.93 20.07 1.87
C THR A 234 -7.59 20.79 1.70
N PHE A 235 -7.28 21.76 2.56
CA PHE A 235 -6.03 22.50 2.51
C PHE A 235 -4.79 21.61 2.60
N LEU A 236 -4.80 20.63 3.50
CA LEU A 236 -3.73 19.65 3.68
C LEU A 236 -3.56 18.80 2.41
N GLN A 237 -4.67 18.29 1.86
CA GLN A 237 -4.67 17.48 0.65
C GLN A 237 -4.13 18.24 -0.57
N GLU A 238 -4.51 19.51 -0.74
CA GLU A 238 -3.99 20.37 -1.82
C GLU A 238 -2.47 20.58 -1.75
N ARG A 239 -1.87 20.40 -0.57
CA ARG A 239 -0.42 20.50 -0.32
C ARG A 239 0.29 19.14 -0.36
N GLY A 240 -0.38 18.12 -0.85
CA GLY A 240 0.18 16.77 -1.01
C GLY A 240 0.25 15.96 0.28
N TRP A 241 -0.49 16.35 1.32
CA TRP A 241 -0.62 15.55 2.53
C TRP A 241 -1.73 14.51 2.40
N GLU A 242 -1.44 13.29 2.84
CA GLU A 242 -2.45 12.25 3.01
C GLU A 242 -3.07 12.36 4.41
N VAL A 243 -4.34 12.79 4.48
CA VAL A 243 -5.09 12.89 5.73
C VAL A 243 -5.73 11.54 6.07
N LEU A 244 -5.14 10.83 7.04
CA LEU A 244 -5.57 9.47 7.43
C LEU A 244 -6.99 9.44 8.00
N THR A 245 -7.38 10.51 8.69
CA THR A 245 -8.67 10.65 9.39
C THR A 245 -9.62 11.63 8.71
N LYS A 246 -9.57 11.76 7.37
CA LYS A 246 -10.44 12.67 6.59
C LYS A 246 -11.94 12.56 6.92
N HIS A 247 -12.40 11.38 7.34
CA HIS A 247 -13.80 11.12 7.75
C HIS A 247 -14.22 11.94 8.98
N VAL A 248 -13.30 12.38 9.84
CA VAL A 248 -13.58 13.32 10.95
C VAL A 248 -14.21 14.62 10.44
N ALA A 249 -13.87 15.03 9.22
CA ALA A 249 -14.44 16.20 8.56
C ALA A 249 -15.72 15.91 7.77
N ALA A 250 -16.22 14.67 7.73
CA ALA A 250 -17.45 14.35 7.01
C ALA A 250 -18.71 14.75 7.83
N PRO A 251 -19.75 15.32 7.19
CA PRO A 251 -20.99 15.69 7.87
C PRO A 251 -21.75 14.48 8.42
N ASP A 252 -21.58 13.31 7.80
CA ASP A 252 -22.28 12.06 8.09
C ASP A 252 -21.43 11.02 8.84
N VAL A 253 -20.29 11.41 9.43
CA VAL A 253 -19.33 10.48 10.07
C VAL A 253 -19.97 9.49 11.05
N LEU A 254 -20.93 9.95 11.88
CA LEU A 254 -21.63 9.08 12.82
C LEU A 254 -22.51 8.06 12.09
N ALA A 255 -23.22 8.49 11.04
CA ALA A 255 -24.03 7.60 10.23
C ALA A 255 -23.16 6.56 9.48
N GLN A 256 -21.96 6.94 9.04
CA GLN A 256 -20.99 6.02 8.45
C GLN A 256 -20.52 4.98 9.46
N GLU A 257 -20.08 5.39 10.65
CA GLU A 257 -19.68 4.46 11.72
C GLU A 257 -20.79 3.44 12.02
N HIS A 258 -22.04 3.90 12.12
CA HIS A 258 -23.19 3.02 12.36
C HIS A 258 -23.48 2.08 11.18
N ARG A 259 -23.43 2.57 9.94
CA ARG A 259 -23.72 1.78 8.72
C ARG A 259 -22.75 0.61 8.58
N HIS A 260 -21.47 0.85 8.88
CA HIS A 260 -20.42 -0.15 8.76
C HIS A 260 -20.31 -1.07 9.98
N LYS A 261 -21.10 -0.86 11.04
CA LYS A 261 -21.14 -1.66 12.27
C LYS A 261 -19.76 -1.84 12.92
N PHE A 262 -18.88 -0.83 12.85
CA PHE A 262 -17.58 -0.90 13.52
C PHE A 262 -17.77 -0.99 15.03
N SER A 263 -17.11 -1.96 15.67
CA SER A 263 -17.08 -2.02 17.12
C SER A 263 -16.15 -0.93 17.67
N ALA A 264 -16.32 -0.58 18.95
CA ALA A 264 -15.40 0.35 19.63
C ALA A 264 -13.95 -0.15 19.59
N THR A 265 -13.74 -1.48 19.63
CA THR A 265 -12.43 -2.12 19.51
C THR A 265 -11.83 -1.91 18.11
N ASP A 266 -12.63 -2.04 17.06
CA ASP A 266 -12.17 -1.82 15.68
C ASP A 266 -11.75 -0.37 15.45
N ILE A 267 -12.56 0.57 15.93
CA ILE A 267 -12.26 2.01 15.85
C ILE A 267 -10.97 2.31 16.62
N TYR A 268 -10.84 1.82 17.85
CA TYR A 268 -9.63 2.04 18.64
C TYR A 268 -8.37 1.50 17.95
N ALA A 269 -8.39 0.25 17.50
CA ALA A 269 -7.23 -0.39 16.88
C ALA A 269 -6.83 0.32 15.57
N ARG A 270 -7.82 0.72 14.78
CA ARG A 270 -7.64 1.48 13.53
C ARG A 270 -7.00 2.85 13.79
N ASP A 271 -7.58 3.63 14.70
CA ASP A 271 -7.16 5.01 14.97
C ASP A 271 -5.76 5.05 15.58
N MET A 272 -5.45 4.13 16.50
CA MET A 272 -4.10 4.01 17.07
C MET A 272 -3.05 3.67 16.02
N ARG A 273 -3.39 2.84 15.03
CA ARG A 273 -2.47 2.53 13.94
C ARG A 273 -2.25 3.69 12.99
N TRP A 274 -3.30 4.46 12.68
CA TRP A 274 -3.15 5.67 11.89
C TRP A 274 -2.33 6.73 12.64
N LEU A 275 -2.57 6.87 13.94
CA LEU A 275 -1.81 7.79 14.78
C LEU A 275 -0.33 7.41 14.87
N GLU A 276 -0.02 6.11 14.99
CA GLU A 276 1.35 5.60 14.97
C GLU A 276 2.02 5.78 13.59
N ALA A 277 1.27 5.62 12.51
CA ALA A 277 1.81 5.71 11.15
C ALA A 277 2.02 7.15 10.65
N CYS A 278 1.37 8.16 11.26
CA CYS A 278 1.41 9.52 10.76
C CYS A 278 2.78 10.22 10.96
N ASP A 279 3.08 11.19 10.09
CA ASP A 279 4.27 12.05 10.20
C ASP A 279 3.99 13.31 11.06
N LEU A 280 2.72 13.72 11.14
CA LEU A 280 2.26 14.91 11.85
C LEU A 280 0.86 14.69 12.43
N VAL A 281 0.60 15.22 13.62
CA VAL A 281 -0.76 15.39 14.15
C VAL A 281 -1.18 16.86 14.02
N VAL A 282 -2.34 17.08 13.41
CA VAL A 282 -3.01 18.40 13.38
C VAL A 282 -4.32 18.28 14.13
N ALA A 283 -4.50 19.07 15.18
CA ALA A 283 -5.68 18.99 16.03
C ALA A 283 -6.43 20.32 16.09
N GLU A 284 -7.73 20.31 15.84
CA GLU A 284 -8.61 21.41 16.24
C GLU A 284 -9.17 21.10 17.64
N VAL A 285 -8.91 21.99 18.60
CA VAL A 285 -9.13 21.74 20.04
C VAL A 285 -10.11 22.73 20.69
N SER A 286 -10.79 23.57 19.91
CA SER A 286 -11.76 24.54 20.44
C SER A 286 -12.98 23.88 21.06
N VAL A 287 -13.37 22.70 20.57
CA VAL A 287 -14.47 21.91 21.12
C VAL A 287 -13.91 20.81 22.05
N PRO A 288 -14.27 20.78 23.34
CA PRO A 288 -13.81 19.75 24.27
C PRO A 288 -14.11 18.34 23.77
N SER A 289 -13.09 17.47 23.79
CA SER A 289 -13.21 16.09 23.29
C SER A 289 -12.26 15.15 24.03
N LEU A 290 -12.83 14.13 24.70
CA LEU A 290 -12.06 13.08 25.36
C LEU A 290 -11.19 12.29 24.37
N GLY A 291 -11.72 12.01 23.17
CA GLY A 291 -10.99 11.30 22.12
C GLY A 291 -9.77 12.09 21.65
N VAL A 292 -9.94 13.39 21.37
CA VAL A 292 -8.83 14.25 20.96
C VAL A 292 -7.79 14.37 22.08
N GLY A 293 -8.22 14.50 23.33
CA GLY A 293 -7.30 14.50 24.48
C GLY A 293 -6.49 13.20 24.58
N PHE A 294 -7.12 12.05 24.37
CA PHE A 294 -6.47 10.74 24.36
C PHE A 294 -5.47 10.60 23.21
N GLU A 295 -5.83 11.04 22.00
CA GLU A 295 -4.97 11.06 20.82
C GLU A 295 -3.73 11.95 21.02
N LEU A 296 -3.92 13.17 21.55
CA LEU A 296 -2.82 14.11 21.82
C LEU A 296 -1.83 13.53 22.83
N ALA A 297 -2.31 12.95 23.93
CA ALA A 297 -1.46 12.34 24.94
C ALA A 297 -0.67 11.15 24.38
N THR A 298 -1.32 10.31 23.57
CA THR A 298 -0.70 9.14 22.94
C THR A 298 0.36 9.56 21.91
N ALA A 299 0.01 10.51 21.04
CA ALA A 299 0.92 11.06 20.04
C ALA A 299 2.17 11.68 20.68
N GLN A 300 2.00 12.41 21.78
CA GLN A 300 3.10 12.97 22.55
C GLN A 300 4.00 11.87 23.12
N GLN A 301 3.42 10.81 23.68
CA GLN A 301 4.19 9.67 24.20
C GLN A 301 5.01 8.98 23.10
N TRP A 302 4.51 8.95 21.86
CA TRP A 302 5.22 8.42 20.70
C TRP A 302 6.15 9.44 20.02
N GLY A 303 6.30 10.64 20.58
CA GLY A 303 7.20 11.67 20.04
C GLY A 303 6.75 12.23 18.69
N LYS A 304 5.46 12.17 18.37
CA LYS A 304 4.91 12.74 17.14
C LYS A 304 4.95 14.28 17.20
N PRO A 305 5.29 14.96 16.09
CA PRO A 305 5.03 16.39 15.97
C PRO A 305 3.53 16.67 16.07
N ILE A 306 3.14 17.64 16.90
CA ILE A 306 1.73 17.99 17.13
C ILE A 306 1.54 19.49 16.99
N VAL A 307 0.57 19.90 16.18
CA VAL A 307 0.10 21.29 16.06
C VAL A 307 -1.38 21.33 16.40
N CYS A 308 -1.73 22.16 17.39
CA CYS A 308 -3.09 22.36 17.85
C CYS A 308 -3.58 23.75 17.41
N PHE A 309 -4.82 23.84 16.96
CA PHE A 309 -5.51 25.09 16.64
C PHE A 309 -6.66 25.30 17.62
N CYS A 310 -6.76 26.50 18.16
CA CYS A 310 -7.79 26.87 19.13
C CYS A 310 -8.35 28.26 18.79
N GLN A 311 -9.66 28.45 18.83
CA GLN A 311 -10.26 29.77 18.69
C GLN A 311 -9.78 30.68 19.83
N ALA A 312 -9.47 31.93 19.50
CA ALA A 312 -8.82 32.85 20.42
C ALA A 312 -9.63 33.12 21.70
N ASP A 313 -10.96 33.09 21.59
CA ASP A 313 -11.94 33.31 22.66
C ASP A 313 -12.27 32.04 23.47
N VAL A 314 -11.71 30.88 23.11
CA VAL A 314 -11.96 29.63 23.82
C VAL A 314 -11.00 29.45 25.00
N ALA A 315 -11.59 29.20 26.17
CA ALA A 315 -10.88 28.75 27.36
C ALA A 315 -10.54 27.26 27.23
N LEU A 316 -9.37 26.98 26.64
CA LEU A 316 -8.86 25.62 26.48
C LEU A 316 -8.51 24.99 27.83
N SER A 317 -8.58 23.66 27.92
CA SER A 317 -8.14 22.91 29.10
C SER A 317 -6.70 23.28 29.48
N ALA A 318 -6.45 23.60 30.75
CA ALA A 318 -5.12 23.93 31.26
C ALA A 318 -4.09 22.82 31.01
N LEU A 319 -4.53 21.55 30.94
CA LEU A 319 -3.66 20.41 30.60
C LEU A 319 -3.20 20.41 29.15
N VAL A 320 -3.96 21.03 28.23
CA VAL A 320 -3.57 21.15 26.81
C VAL A 320 -2.84 22.47 26.59
N ASP A 321 -3.38 23.58 27.10
CA ASP A 321 -2.83 24.93 26.93
C ASP A 321 -1.47 25.10 27.64
N GLY A 322 -1.29 24.46 28.80
CA GLY A 322 -0.03 24.49 29.56
C GLY A 322 0.98 23.42 29.18
N ASN A 323 0.72 22.59 28.16
CA ASN A 323 1.59 21.49 27.80
C ASN A 323 2.71 21.93 26.84
N PRO A 324 3.99 21.90 27.26
CA PRO A 324 5.10 22.43 26.45
C PRO A 324 5.42 21.56 25.23
N HIS A 325 4.89 20.34 25.13
CA HIS A 325 5.07 19.46 23.99
C HIS A 325 4.06 19.71 22.87
N LEU A 326 3.03 20.52 23.13
CA LEU A 326 2.00 20.86 22.14
C LEU A 326 2.24 22.27 21.61
N ARG A 327 2.27 22.43 20.28
CA ARG A 327 2.28 23.75 19.65
C ARG A 327 0.84 24.23 19.48
N VAL A 328 0.32 24.99 20.43
CA VAL A 328 -1.03 25.57 20.38
C VAL A 328 -1.01 26.93 19.68
N LEU A 329 -1.75 27.04 18.57
CA LEU A 329 -1.90 28.25 17.76
C LEU A 329 -3.33 28.77 17.89
N ARG A 330 -3.48 30.02 18.34
CA ARG A 330 -4.78 30.66 18.52
C ARG A 330 -5.19 31.45 17.28
N TYR A 331 -6.47 31.36 16.88
CA TYR A 331 -6.99 32.01 15.68
C TYR A 331 -8.35 32.68 15.92
N LYS A 332 -8.68 33.74 15.18
CA LYS A 332 -9.96 34.48 15.27
C LYS A 332 -10.95 34.10 14.18
N GLY A 333 -10.46 33.51 13.08
CA GLY A 333 -11.32 33.06 11.99
C GLY A 333 -10.62 32.13 10.99
N PRO A 334 -11.36 31.58 10.02
CA PRO A 334 -10.85 30.56 9.11
C PRO A 334 -9.62 30.99 8.29
N GLY A 335 -9.59 32.24 7.80
CA GLY A 335 -8.46 32.74 7.00
C GLY A 335 -7.16 32.84 7.80
N GLU A 336 -7.24 33.22 9.08
CA GLU A 336 -6.09 33.24 9.98
C GLU A 336 -5.62 31.83 10.32
N LEU A 337 -6.56 30.90 10.57
CA LEU A 337 -6.23 29.49 10.77
C LEU A 337 -5.44 28.92 9.60
N VAL A 338 -5.92 29.14 8.38
CA VAL A 338 -5.26 28.65 7.15
C VAL A 338 -3.84 29.21 7.03
N SER A 339 -3.65 30.49 7.36
CA SER A 339 -2.32 31.13 7.35
C SER A 339 -1.39 30.52 8.40
N LEU A 340 -1.88 30.32 9.63
CA LEU A 340 -1.14 29.67 10.70
C LEU A 340 -0.80 28.22 10.38
N LEU A 341 -1.69 27.51 9.68
CA LEU A 341 -1.46 26.15 9.22
C LEU A 341 -0.36 26.10 8.15
N GLU A 342 -0.38 27.01 7.17
CA GLU A 342 0.72 27.16 6.19
C GLU A 342 2.07 27.36 6.89
N ASP A 343 2.15 28.28 7.84
CA ASP A 343 3.36 28.58 8.59
C ASP A 343 3.82 27.40 9.45
N ALA A 344 2.86 26.69 10.06
CA ALA A 344 3.14 25.49 10.82
C ALA A 344 3.76 24.40 9.95
N LEU A 345 3.25 24.19 8.73
CA LEU A 345 3.76 23.20 7.79
C LEU A 345 5.15 23.57 7.24
N ARG A 346 5.43 24.86 7.01
CA ARG A 346 6.74 25.33 6.53
C ARG A 346 7.87 25.13 7.54
N GLY A 347 7.57 25.21 8.84
CA GLY A 347 8.53 25.03 9.92
C GLY A 347 8.88 23.58 10.26
N LEU A 348 8.26 22.59 9.59
CA LEU A 348 8.54 21.17 9.80
C LEU A 348 9.69 20.71 8.91
N ASP A 349 10.91 20.74 9.44
CA ASP A 349 12.06 20.04 8.85
C ASP A 349 11.86 18.52 9.05
N PHE A 350 11.32 17.83 8.04
CA PHE A 350 11.21 16.36 8.02
C PHE A 350 12.59 15.73 7.79
N ARG A 351 13.50 15.84 8.76
CA ARG A 351 14.71 15.03 8.76
C ARG A 351 14.34 13.63 9.26
N PRO A 352 14.67 12.56 8.51
CA PRO A 352 14.48 11.21 9.01
C PRO A 352 15.25 11.04 10.32
N VAL A 353 14.54 10.70 11.39
CA VAL A 353 15.15 10.38 12.69
C VAL A 353 16.01 9.11 12.50
N PRO A 354 17.33 9.15 12.77
CA PRO A 354 18.15 7.95 12.73
C PRO A 354 17.75 6.99 13.85
N GLY A 355 17.27 5.81 13.47
CA GLY A 355 17.40 4.55 14.23
C GLY A 355 16.84 4.52 15.64
N ILE A 356 15.55 4.18 15.78
CA ILE A 356 15.09 3.37 16.92
C ILE A 356 14.94 1.94 16.39
N SER A 357 15.98 1.14 16.61
CA SER A 357 15.91 -0.31 16.40
C SER A 357 14.83 -0.89 17.33
N PRO A 358 13.91 -1.73 16.86
CA PRO A 358 13.00 -2.42 17.76
C PRO A 358 13.85 -3.29 18.70
N ARG A 359 13.70 -3.06 20.01
CA ARG A 359 14.36 -3.84 21.04
C ARG A 359 14.01 -5.31 20.81
N SER A 360 15.02 -6.12 20.49
CA SER A 360 14.88 -7.57 20.50
C SER A 360 14.45 -8.00 21.90
N SER A 361 13.35 -8.75 21.96
CA SER A 361 12.92 -9.48 23.14
C SER A 361 13.96 -10.56 23.45
N ARG A 362 15.02 -10.18 24.17
CA ARG A 362 15.85 -11.17 24.88
C ARG A 362 15.00 -11.74 26.00
N SER A 363 14.51 -12.96 25.76
CA SER A 363 14.04 -13.88 26.79
C SER A 363 15.05 -13.92 27.93
N ARG A 364 14.61 -13.51 29.13
CA ARG A 364 15.37 -13.77 30.35
C ARG A 364 15.29 -15.27 30.61
N GLY A 365 16.38 -15.98 30.29
CA GLY A 365 16.63 -17.34 30.72
C GLY A 365 16.51 -17.46 32.24
N GLY A 366 15.86 -18.54 32.68
CA GLY A 366 15.55 -18.82 34.08
C GLY A 366 16.77 -18.84 34.98
N ALA A 367 16.66 -18.14 36.11
CA ALA A 367 17.56 -18.31 37.24
C ALA A 367 16.97 -19.38 38.16
N THR A 368 17.65 -20.53 38.25
CA THR A 368 17.41 -21.57 39.24
C THR A 368 17.72 -21.05 40.65
N PRO A 369 16.91 -21.29 41.69
CA PRO A 369 17.25 -20.88 43.04
C PRO A 369 18.26 -21.87 43.64
N ARG A 370 19.48 -21.39 43.92
CA ARG A 370 20.44 -22.10 44.77
C ARG A 370 19.95 -22.07 46.22
N ARG A 371 19.62 -23.25 46.77
CA ARG A 371 19.51 -23.50 48.21
C ARG A 371 20.77 -23.00 48.92
N ARG A 372 20.61 -22.12 49.91
CA ARG A 372 21.61 -21.89 50.95
C ARG A 372 21.22 -22.71 52.18
N THR A 373 22.00 -23.76 52.43
CA THR A 373 22.15 -24.34 53.76
C THR A 373 22.86 -23.31 54.65
N ARG A 374 22.32 -23.08 55.85
CA ARG A 374 23.12 -22.63 56.99
C ARG A 374 22.87 -23.59 58.14
N ALA A 375 23.96 -24.23 58.53
CA ALA A 375 24.10 -24.95 59.77
C ALA A 375 24.50 -23.98 60.88
N ARG A 376 24.03 -24.32 62.09
CA ARG A 376 24.31 -23.74 63.42
C ARG A 376 23.62 -22.42 63.74
#